data_AF-A0A8D9HZ45-F1
#
_entry.id   AF-A0A8D9HZ45-F1
#
_cell.length_a   1.000
_cell.length_b   1.000
_cell.length_c   1.000
_cell.angle_alpha   90.00
_cell.angle_beta   90.00
_cell.angle_gamma   90.00
#
_symmetry.space_group_name_H-M   'P 1'
#
loop_
_entity.id
_entity.type
_entity.pdbx_description
1 polymer ?
#
loop_
_entity_poly.entity_id
_entity_poly.type
_entity_poly.pdbx_seq_one_letter_code
_entity_poly.pdbx_strand_id
1 'polypeptide(L)'
;VQVKESDLQDNEWLYLYAEVVLFSKWEIDLSAYLPVKMNKVVARTREDVETSMKLRSKNATFYMSFTACGGLECMGIIRRTTDGRPQHMSFQINCWIDN
;
A
#
# COMPACT_ATOMS: atom_id res chain seq x y z
N VAL A 1 3.69 2.55 12.39
CA VAL A 1 3.89 4.02 12.47
C VAL A 1 3.24 4.64 11.24
N GLN A 2 2.63 5.82 11.37
CA GLN A 2 2.10 6.55 10.22
C GLN A 2 3.25 7.07 9.36
N VAL A 3 3.17 6.84 8.06
CA VAL A 3 4.15 7.31 7.08
C VAL A 3 3.94 8.82 6.87
N LYS A 4 5.03 9.59 6.84
CA LYS A 4 4.98 11.04 6.61
C LYS A 4 4.90 11.32 5.10
N GLU A 5 4.46 12.52 4.74
CA GLU A 5 4.39 12.94 3.33
C GLU A 5 5.75 12.90 2.63
N SER A 6 6.83 13.33 3.31
CA SER A 6 8.20 13.24 2.77
C SER A 6 8.60 11.78 2.48
N ASP A 7 8.22 10.86 3.36
CA ASP A 7 8.50 9.44 3.16
C ASP A 7 7.66 8.87 2.00
N LEU A 8 6.46 9.39 1.73
CA LEU A 8 5.66 8.99 0.56
C LEU A 8 6.34 9.39 -0.75
N GLN A 9 6.87 10.61 -0.82
CA GLN A 9 7.59 11.12 -2.00
C GLN A 9 8.85 10.29 -2.30
N ASP A 10 9.60 9.94 -1.26
CA ASP A 10 10.80 9.08 -1.40
C ASP A 10 10.45 7.60 -1.69
N ASN A 11 9.18 7.21 -1.56
CA ASN A 11 8.72 5.82 -1.69
C ASN A 11 7.50 5.72 -2.61
N GLU A 12 7.65 6.18 -3.86
CA GLU A 12 6.59 6.16 -4.88
C GLU A 12 5.98 4.77 -5.12
N TRP A 13 6.70 3.69 -4.81
CA TRP A 13 6.18 2.31 -4.85
C TRP A 13 4.99 2.08 -3.92
N LEU A 14 4.75 2.94 -2.93
CA LEU A 14 3.54 2.92 -2.12
C LEU A 14 2.29 3.24 -2.94
N TYR A 15 2.41 4.04 -4.01
CA TYR A 15 1.29 4.25 -4.94
C TYR A 15 0.98 2.97 -5.72
N LEU A 16 2.00 2.25 -6.20
CA LEU A 16 1.81 0.92 -6.81
C LEU A 16 1.08 -0.04 -5.86
N TYR A 17 1.34 0.02 -4.56
CA TYR A 17 0.65 -0.81 -3.57
C TYR A 17 -0.84 -0.43 -3.45
N ALA A 18 -1.18 0.85 -3.51
CA ALA A 18 -2.57 1.30 -3.53
C ALA A 18 -3.28 0.87 -4.83
N GLU A 19 -2.60 0.92 -5.97
CA GLU A 19 -3.14 0.44 -7.26
C GLU A 19 -3.43 -1.06 -7.23
N VAL A 20 -2.50 -1.86 -6.69
CA VAL A 20 -2.68 -3.31 -6.51
C VAL A 20 -3.83 -3.61 -5.54
N VAL A 21 -3.96 -2.82 -4.46
CA VAL A 21 -5.11 -2.92 -3.53
C VAL A 21 -6.41 -2.65 -4.27
N LEU A 22 -6.48 -1.56 -5.03
CA LEU A 22 -7.68 -1.19 -5.81
C LEU A 22 -8.04 -2.28 -6.83
N PHE A 23 -7.04 -2.80 -7.55
CA PHE A 23 -7.20 -3.87 -8.54
C PHE A 23 -7.84 -5.12 -7.94
N SER A 24 -7.42 -5.49 -6.72
CA SER A 24 -7.91 -6.71 -6.04
C SER A 24 -9.42 -6.74 -5.80
N LYS A 25 -10.09 -5.58 -5.85
CA LYS A 25 -11.53 -5.50 -5.62
C LYS A 25 -12.35 -5.64 -6.89
N TRP A 26 -11.87 -5.11 -8.01
CA TRP A 26 -12.71 -4.92 -9.19
C TRP A 26 -12.31 -5.73 -10.42
N GLU A 27 -11.08 -6.26 -10.53
CA GLU A 27 -10.64 -7.02 -11.74
C GLU A 27 -10.98 -6.31 -13.08
N ILE A 28 -11.20 -4.99 -13.07
CA ILE A 28 -11.53 -4.16 -14.23
C ILE A 28 -10.35 -3.27 -14.61
N ASP A 29 -10.47 -2.62 -15.76
CA ASP A 29 -9.56 -1.56 -16.18
C ASP A 29 -9.49 -0.44 -15.12
N LEU A 30 -8.31 -0.25 -14.55
CA LEU A 30 -8.03 0.77 -13.54
C LEU A 30 -7.92 2.17 -14.13
N SER A 31 -7.82 2.33 -15.45
CA SER A 31 -7.56 3.62 -16.11
C SER A 31 -8.52 4.73 -15.68
N ALA A 32 -9.79 4.38 -15.43
CA ALA A 32 -10.82 5.31 -14.96
C ALA A 32 -10.64 5.77 -13.50
N TYR A 33 -9.84 5.05 -12.71
CA TYR A 33 -9.68 5.23 -11.26
C TYR A 33 -8.27 5.70 -10.86
N LEU A 34 -7.39 5.93 -11.84
CA LEU A 34 -6.03 6.42 -11.65
C LEU A 34 -5.89 7.89 -12.09
N PRO A 35 -4.90 8.63 -11.55
CA PRO A 35 -4.02 8.25 -10.43
C PRO A 35 -4.78 8.27 -9.09
N VAL A 36 -4.29 7.51 -8.11
CA VAL A 36 -4.82 7.56 -6.74
C VAL A 36 -4.18 8.71 -5.95
N LYS A 37 -4.97 9.33 -5.08
CA LYS A 37 -4.49 10.29 -4.08
C LYS A 37 -4.30 9.57 -2.74
N MET A 38 -3.07 9.52 -2.25
CA MET A 38 -2.78 8.90 -0.95
C MET A 38 -3.30 9.81 0.19
N ASN A 39 -4.09 9.24 1.11
CA ASN A 39 -4.61 9.98 2.27
C ASN A 39 -3.84 9.61 3.54
N LYS A 40 -3.62 8.31 3.77
CA LYS A 40 -2.90 7.81 4.94
C LYS A 40 -2.29 6.44 4.69
N VAL A 41 -1.05 6.26 5.13
CA VAL A 41 -0.39 4.95 5.19
C VAL A 41 0.13 4.69 6.59
N VAL A 42 -0.10 3.49 7.10
CA VAL A 42 0.50 3.00 8.34
C VAL A 42 1.27 1.73 8.02
N ALA A 43 2.58 1.76 8.23
CA ALA A 43 3.44 0.59 8.08
C ALA A 43 3.62 -0.12 9.43
N ARG A 44 3.47 -1.45 9.43
CA ARG A 44 3.69 -2.32 10.58
C ARG A 44 4.64 -3.46 10.23
N THR A 45 5.62 -3.65 11.08
CA THR A 45 6.64 -4.71 11.03
C THR A 45 6.57 -5.52 12.32
N ARG A 46 7.21 -6.70 12.34
CA ARG A 46 7.34 -7.50 13.57
C ARG A 46 8.36 -6.89 14.54
N GLU A 47 9.45 -6.37 14.00
CA GLU A 47 10.49 -5.68 14.75
C GLU A 47 10.06 -4.23 15.00
N ASP A 48 10.35 -3.72 16.20
CA ASP A 48 10.10 -2.32 16.51
C ASP A 48 11.30 -1.46 16.10
N VAL A 49 11.33 -1.13 14.80
CA VAL A 49 12.37 -0.30 14.18
C VAL A 49 11.84 1.11 13.86
N GLU A 50 12.69 2.06 13.48
CA GLU A 50 12.24 3.39 13.05
C GLU A 50 11.37 3.32 11.78
N THR A 51 10.51 4.33 11.53
CA THR A 51 9.56 4.35 10.41
C THR A 51 10.21 4.13 9.04
N SER A 52 11.33 4.82 8.77
CA SER A 52 12.09 4.68 7.52
C SER A 52 12.65 3.26 7.35
N MET A 53 13.05 2.63 8.46
CA MET A 53 13.45 1.22 8.48
C MET A 53 12.25 0.29 8.26
N LYS A 54 11.05 0.62 8.78
CA LYS A 54 9.83 -0.18 8.55
C LYS A 54 9.48 -0.28 7.05
N LEU A 55 9.68 0.81 6.29
CA LEU A 55 9.46 0.81 4.84
C LEU A 55 10.47 -0.08 4.09
N ARG A 56 11.71 -0.15 4.60
CA ARG A 56 12.81 -0.98 4.06
C ARG A 56 12.77 -2.43 4.54
N SER A 57 11.96 -2.76 5.54
CA SER A 57 11.84 -4.12 6.06
C SER A 57 11.31 -5.08 5.00
N LYS A 58 11.96 -6.24 4.85
CA LYS A 58 11.56 -7.26 3.87
C LYS A 58 10.10 -7.69 4.04
N ASN A 59 9.67 -7.87 5.29
CA ASN A 59 8.31 -8.24 5.65
C ASN A 59 7.62 -7.08 6.35
N ALA A 60 6.50 -6.61 5.80
CA ALA A 60 5.74 -5.50 6.35
C ALA A 60 4.27 -5.59 5.93
N THR A 61 3.38 -5.10 6.80
CA THR A 61 1.97 -4.89 6.49
C THR A 61 1.70 -3.40 6.40
N PHE A 62 1.08 -2.98 5.31
CA PHE A 62 0.70 -1.60 5.04
C PHE A 62 -0.82 -1.49 5.11
N TYR A 63 -1.29 -0.57 5.95
CA TYR A 63 -2.68 -0.17 6.03
C TYR A 63 -2.81 1.15 5.30
N MET A 64 -3.68 1.23 4.33
CA MET A 64 -3.72 2.31 3.36
C MET A 64 -5.13 2.87 3.26
N SER A 65 -5.24 4.20 3.21
CA SER A 65 -6.43 4.93 2.81
C SER A 65 -6.04 5.86 1.69
N PHE A 66 -6.80 5.83 0.60
CA PHE A 66 -6.56 6.62 -0.60
C PHE A 66 -7.87 6.90 -1.31
N THR A 67 -7.89 7.96 -2.12
CA THR A 67 -9.02 8.33 -2.95
C THR A 67 -8.67 8.04 -4.40
N ALA A 68 -9.46 7.20 -5.06
CA ALA A 68 -9.29 6.93 -6.48
C ALA A 68 -9.87 8.08 -7.33
N CYS A 69 -9.48 8.13 -8.61
CA CYS A 69 -10.06 9.08 -9.55
C CYS A 69 -11.59 8.90 -9.60
N GLY A 70 -12.33 10.01 -9.67
CA GLY A 70 -13.79 10.02 -9.51
C GLY A 70 -14.29 10.16 -8.06
N GLY A 71 -13.38 10.26 -7.08
CA GLY A 71 -13.73 10.58 -5.68
C GLY A 71 -14.06 9.37 -4.81
N LEU A 72 -13.77 8.16 -5.29
CA LEU A 72 -14.03 6.92 -4.54
C LEU A 72 -13.04 6.78 -3.38
N GLU A 73 -13.55 6.68 -2.15
CA GLU A 73 -12.73 6.45 -0.97
C GLU A 73 -12.47 4.95 -0.77
N CYS A 74 -11.19 4.60 -0.70
CA CYS A 74 -10.74 3.22 -0.57
C CYS A 74 -9.91 3.04 0.70
N MET A 75 -10.11 1.92 1.36
CA MET A 75 -9.23 1.41 2.40
C MET A 75 -8.69 0.05 1.99
N GLY A 76 -7.44 -0.23 2.33
CA GLY A 76 -6.91 -1.56 2.09
C GLY A 76 -5.73 -1.93 2.94
N ILE A 77 -5.47 -3.23 2.92
CA ILE A 77 -4.30 -3.83 3.55
C ILE A 77 -3.53 -4.56 2.47
N ILE A 78 -2.24 -4.30 2.40
CA ILE A 78 -1.30 -5.11 1.65
C ILE A 78 -0.18 -5.58 2.57
N ARG A 79 -0.01 -6.90 2.63
CA ARG A 79 1.07 -7.54 3.37
C ARG A 79 2.12 -8.05 2.39
N ARG A 80 3.32 -7.49 2.51
CA ARG A 80 4.52 -7.94 1.81
C ARG A 80 5.23 -9.01 2.63
N THR A 81 5.54 -10.13 1.98
CA THR A 81 6.41 -11.17 2.55
C THR A 81 7.44 -11.65 1.54
N THR A 82 8.60 -12.09 2.02
CA THR A 82 9.61 -12.82 1.25
C THR A 82 9.92 -14.16 1.93
N ASP A 83 10.32 -15.15 1.13
CA ASP A 83 10.78 -16.47 1.60
C ASP A 83 12.30 -16.52 1.84
N GLY A 84 13.00 -15.38 1.70
CA GLY A 84 14.44 -15.28 1.84
C GLY A 84 15.21 -15.54 0.54
N ARG A 85 14.56 -16.01 -0.54
CA ARG A 85 15.17 -16.10 -1.86
C ARG A 85 15.22 -14.70 -2.49
N PRO A 86 16.35 -14.30 -3.10
CA PRO A 86 16.44 -13.01 -3.77
C PRO A 86 15.32 -12.84 -4.80
N GLN A 87 14.74 -11.64 -4.87
CA GLN A 87 13.71 -11.25 -5.83
C GLN A 87 12.37 -11.99 -5.71
N HIS A 88 12.21 -12.91 -4.75
CA HIS A 88 10.93 -13.55 -4.49
C HIS A 88 10.15 -12.80 -3.41
N MET A 89 8.97 -12.31 -3.81
CA MET A 89 8.07 -11.53 -2.98
C MET A 89 6.64 -12.00 -3.23
N SER A 90 5.84 -12.03 -2.16
CA SER A 90 4.42 -12.33 -2.22
C SER A 90 3.63 -11.23 -1.54
N PHE A 91 2.43 -10.97 -2.09
CA PHE A 91 1.48 -10.03 -1.54
C PHE A 91 0.20 -10.75 -1.12
N GLN A 92 -0.28 -10.43 0.08
CA GLN A 92 -1.64 -10.75 0.52
C GLN A 92 -2.40 -9.43 0.63
N ILE A 93 -3.55 -9.36 -0.03
CA ILE A 93 -4.22 -8.09 -0.28
C ILE A 93 -5.69 -8.21 0.16
N ASN A 94 -6.21 -7.14 0.75
CA ASN A 94 -7.64 -6.98 0.97
C ASN A 94 -8.02 -5.51 0.78
N CYS A 95 -9.20 -5.26 0.21
CA CYS A 95 -9.68 -3.94 -0.14
C CYS A 95 -11.15 -3.75 0.27
N TRP A 96 -11.43 -2.61 0.88
CA TRP A 96 -12.76 -2.13 1.25
C TRP A 96 -13.01 -0.79 0.58
N ILE A 97 -14.24 -0.60 0.12
CA ILE A 97 -14.70 0.65 -0.48
C ILE A 97 -15.77 1.18 0.46
N ASP A 98 -15.59 2.40 0.93
CA ASP A 98 -16.63 3.08 1.69
C ASP A 98 -17.63 3.66 0.68
N ASN A 99 -18.89 3.20 0.76
CA ASN A 99 -20.02 3.62 -0.09
C ASN A 99 -20.83 4.72 0.58
#